data_AF-A0A7S2ARC4-F1
#
_entry.id   AF-A0A7S2ARC4-F1
#
_cell.length_a   1.000
_cell.length_b   1.000
_cell.length_c   1.000
_cell.angle_alpha   90.00
_cell.angle_beta   90.00
_cell.angle_gamma   90.00
#
_symmetry.space_group_name_H-M   'P 1'
#
loop_
_entity.id
_entity.type
_entity.pdbx_description
1 polymer ?
#
loop_
_entity_poly.entity_id
_entity_poly.type
_entity_poly.pdbx_seq_one_letter_code
_entity_poly.pdbx_strand_id
1 'polypeptide(L)'
;PHIAERVCCALAHLASGFGDDCDKPSGALSPYNQMIIAALLQTGARTDAGQQATKLRVSAYEALNEVVRSAANDQLPVITQLVPVVLQKLNEVAQRMQAAESGPP
;
A
#
# COMPACT_ATOMS: atom_id res chain seq x y z
N PRO A 1 14.57 -8.85 -2.21
CA PRO A 1 13.62 -8.45 -1.13
C PRO A 1 14.19 -7.35 -0.22
N HIS A 2 15.41 -7.52 0.32
CA HIS A 2 16.03 -6.54 1.24
C HIS A 2 16.09 -5.10 0.69
N ILE A 3 16.54 -4.90 -0.56
CA ILE A 3 16.59 -3.56 -1.15
C ILE A 3 15.20 -2.96 -1.33
N ALA A 4 14.24 -3.77 -1.80
CA ALA A 4 12.86 -3.32 -2.01
C ALA A 4 12.20 -2.89 -0.69
N GLU A 5 12.45 -3.61 0.41
CA GLU A 5 11.98 -3.25 1.76
C GLU A 5 12.53 -1.89 2.19
N ARG A 6 13.84 -1.65 2.00
CA ARG A 6 14.45 -0.34 2.31
C ARG A 6 13.88 0.78 1.43
N VAL A 7 13.56 0.50 0.18
CA VAL A 7 12.90 1.45 -0.72
C VAL A 7 11.48 1.77 -0.24
N CYS A 8 10.70 0.78 0.18
CA CYS A 8 9.38 1.01 0.78
C CYS A 8 9.48 1.92 2.02
N CYS A 9 10.43 1.65 2.92
CA CYS A 9 10.69 2.50 4.08
C CYS A 9 11.09 3.93 3.69
N ALA A 10 11.96 4.09 2.68
CA ALA A 10 12.35 5.41 2.19
C ALA A 10 11.17 6.19 1.59
N LEU A 11 10.29 5.52 0.84
CA LEU A 11 9.07 6.13 0.29
C LEU A 11 8.10 6.55 1.39
N ALA A 12 7.95 5.75 2.45
CA ALA A 12 7.12 6.10 3.60
C ALA A 12 7.64 7.38 4.29
N HIS A 13 8.95 7.45 4.58
CA HIS A 13 9.55 8.65 5.17
C HIS A 13 9.46 9.86 4.25
N LEU A 14 9.63 9.68 2.94
CA LEU A 14 9.48 10.74 1.96
C LEU A 14 8.04 11.29 1.95
N ALA A 15 7.04 10.41 1.94
CA ALA A 15 5.64 10.81 2.02
C ALA A 15 5.34 11.58 3.31
N SER A 16 5.76 11.03 4.45
CA SER A 16 5.59 11.65 5.76
C SER A 16 6.21 13.05 5.83
N GLY A 17 7.43 13.22 5.32
CA GLY A 17 8.11 14.52 5.28
C GLY A 17 7.47 15.57 4.36
N PHE A 18 6.58 15.16 3.45
CA PHE A 18 5.74 16.06 2.66
C PHE A 18 4.29 16.15 3.17
N GLY A 19 3.95 15.47 4.26
CA GLY A 19 2.58 15.31 4.78
C GLY A 19 2.14 16.34 5.81
N ASP A 20 2.97 17.34 6.15
CA ASP A 20 2.70 18.28 7.26
C ASP A 20 1.46 19.16 7.10
N ASP A 21 0.92 19.27 5.89
CA ASP A 21 -0.29 20.04 5.58
C ASP A 21 -1.21 19.20 4.67
N CYS A 22 -2.15 18.48 5.29
CA CYS A 22 -3.11 17.63 4.57
C CYS A 22 -4.19 18.46 3.85
N ASP A 23 -4.44 19.70 4.29
CA ASP A 23 -5.47 20.56 3.71
C ASP A 23 -4.99 21.33 2.48
N LYS A 24 -3.70 21.22 2.14
CA LYS A 24 -3.15 21.87 0.96
C LYS A 24 -3.83 21.37 -0.33
N PRO A 25 -4.04 22.26 -1.30
CA PRO A 25 -4.68 21.90 -2.57
C PRO A 25 -3.83 20.94 -3.42
N SER A 26 -2.50 20.98 -3.28
CA SER A 26 -1.57 20.08 -3.99
C SER A 26 -0.24 19.94 -3.25
N GLY A 27 0.46 18.83 -3.46
CA GLY A 27 1.74 18.52 -2.82
C GLY A 27 2.85 18.17 -3.80
N ALA A 28 4.10 18.22 -3.34
CA ALA A 28 5.27 17.86 -4.14
C ALA A 28 5.21 16.42 -4.70
N LEU A 29 4.49 15.52 -4.03
CA LEU A 29 4.30 14.13 -4.45
C LEU A 29 3.06 13.89 -5.34
N SER A 30 2.16 14.87 -5.47
CA SER A 30 0.93 14.75 -6.27
C SER A 30 1.15 14.22 -7.70
N PRO A 31 2.18 14.63 -8.47
CA PRO A 31 2.40 14.08 -9.81
C PRO A 31 2.92 12.63 -9.83
N TYR A 32 3.40 12.11 -8.69
CA TYR A 32 4.05 10.80 -8.61
C TYR A 32 3.20 9.76 -7.88
N ASN A 33 2.23 10.18 -7.08
CA ASN A 33 1.46 9.30 -6.18
C ASN A 33 0.77 8.14 -6.89
N GLN A 34 0.17 8.36 -8.06
CA GLN A 34 -0.45 7.26 -8.81
C GLN A 34 0.56 6.15 -9.15
N MET A 35 1.76 6.53 -9.59
CA MET A 35 2.84 5.59 -9.90
C MET A 35 3.37 4.91 -8.63
N ILE A 36 3.58 5.67 -7.55
CA ILE A 36 4.06 5.15 -6.27
C ILE A 36 3.07 4.13 -5.69
N ILE A 37 1.78 4.46 -5.66
CA ILE A 37 0.71 3.58 -5.19
C ILE A 37 0.66 2.28 -6.00
N ALA A 38 0.69 2.39 -7.33
CA ALA A 38 0.70 1.21 -8.21
C ALA A 38 1.91 0.31 -7.95
N ALA A 39 3.10 0.89 -7.78
CA ALA A 39 4.33 0.15 -7.50
C ALA A 39 4.28 -0.54 -6.12
N LEU A 40 3.74 0.12 -5.10
CA LEU A 40 3.58 -0.44 -3.76
C LEU A 40 2.56 -1.58 -3.73
N LEU A 41 1.43 -1.46 -4.44
CA LEU A 41 0.45 -2.53 -4.61
C LEU A 41 1.05 -3.76 -5.30
N GLN A 42 1.82 -3.56 -6.37
CA GLN A 42 2.52 -4.65 -7.05
C GLN A 42 3.55 -5.30 -6.11
N THR A 43 4.31 -4.49 -5.37
CA THR A 43 5.31 -4.98 -4.42
C THR A 43 4.66 -5.80 -3.30
N GLY A 44 3.53 -5.35 -2.75
CA GLY A 44 2.76 -6.04 -1.71
C GLY A 44 2.02 -7.30 -2.19
N ALA A 45 1.93 -7.52 -3.50
CA ALA A 45 1.34 -8.72 -4.11
C ALA A 45 2.38 -9.81 -4.44
N ARG A 46 3.68 -9.49 -4.36
CA ARG A 46 4.77 -10.43 -4.66
C ARG A 46 4.75 -11.65 -3.76
N THR A 47 4.87 -12.83 -4.37
CA THR A 47 5.00 -14.14 -3.70
C THR A 47 6.35 -14.81 -3.97
N ASP A 48 7.21 -14.17 -4.77
CA ASP A 48 8.46 -14.71 -5.31
C ASP A 48 9.66 -14.72 -4.32
N ALA A 49 9.46 -14.27 -3.07
CA ALA A 49 10.54 -14.05 -2.11
C ALA A 49 10.53 -14.98 -0.87
N GLY A 50 9.79 -16.09 -0.90
CA GLY A 50 9.76 -17.08 0.18
C GLY A 50 9.40 -16.46 1.55
N GLN A 51 10.15 -16.80 2.61
CA GLN A 51 9.90 -16.27 3.96
C GLN A 51 10.12 -14.74 4.07
N GLN A 52 11.01 -14.17 3.25
CA GLN A 52 11.23 -12.71 3.20
C GLN A 52 10.12 -11.97 2.46
N ALA A 53 9.22 -12.66 1.76
CA ALA A 53 8.06 -12.05 1.13
C ALA A 53 7.14 -11.38 2.16
N THR A 54 6.99 -11.96 3.36
CA THR A 54 6.12 -11.39 4.39
C THR A 54 6.59 -10.02 4.87
N LYS A 55 7.90 -9.86 5.16
CA LYS A 55 8.47 -8.57 5.58
C LYS A 55 8.32 -7.49 4.50
N LEU A 56 8.63 -7.85 3.25
CA LEU A 56 8.48 -6.95 2.11
C LEU A 56 7.02 -6.52 1.92
N ARG A 57 6.08 -7.47 2.04
CA ARG A 57 4.64 -7.19 1.94
C ARG A 57 4.18 -6.21 3.02
N VAL A 58 4.57 -6.45 4.28
CA VAL A 58 4.25 -5.54 5.40
C VAL A 58 4.79 -4.14 5.10
N SER A 59 6.09 -4.03 4.78
CA SER A 59 6.72 -2.74 4.49
C SER A 59 6.08 -2.02 3.30
N ALA A 60 5.66 -2.73 2.25
CA ALA A 60 4.98 -2.13 1.11
C ALA A 60 3.59 -1.57 1.47
N TYR A 61 2.80 -2.28 2.28
CA TYR A 61 1.50 -1.79 2.71
C TYR A 61 1.59 -0.68 3.76
N GLU A 62 2.62 -0.68 4.61
CA GLU A 62 2.91 0.45 5.51
C GLU A 62 3.26 1.72 4.72
N ALA A 63 4.14 1.60 3.72
CA ALA A 63 4.47 2.71 2.84
C ALA A 63 3.26 3.21 2.06
N LEU A 64 2.40 2.29 1.59
CA LEU A 64 1.16 2.65 0.89
C LEU A 64 0.24 3.46 1.80
N ASN A 65 0.07 3.02 3.05
CA ASN A 65 -0.77 3.71 4.03
C ASN A 65 -0.22 5.12 4.32
N GLU A 66 1.10 5.27 4.44
CA GLU A 66 1.71 6.58 4.68
C GLU A 66 1.55 7.51 3.46
N VAL A 67 1.76 7.01 2.24
CA VAL A 67 1.53 7.79 1.01
C VAL A 67 0.08 8.27 0.92
N VAL A 68 -0.89 7.43 1.27
CA VAL A 68 -2.31 7.80 1.29
C VAL A 68 -2.60 8.82 2.40
N ARG A 69 -2.01 8.65 3.59
CA ARG A 69 -2.20 9.54 4.73
C ARG A 69 -1.62 10.94 4.49
N SER A 70 -0.47 11.03 3.84
CA SER A 70 0.24 12.29 3.57
C SER A 70 -0.19 12.99 2.27
N ALA A 71 -1.23 12.47 1.59
CA ALA A 71 -1.66 12.99 0.31
C ALA A 71 -2.43 14.31 0.44
N ALA A 72 -2.22 15.20 -0.53
CA ALA A 72 -2.94 16.47 -0.65
C ALA A 72 -4.36 16.28 -1.24
N ASN A 73 -5.19 17.32 -1.17
CA ASN A 73 -6.59 17.26 -1.57
C ASN A 73 -6.82 16.91 -3.05
N ASP A 74 -5.91 17.29 -3.96
CA ASP A 74 -5.96 16.92 -5.37
C ASP A 74 -5.81 15.41 -5.63
N GLN A 75 -5.37 14.64 -4.63
CA GLN A 75 -5.15 13.20 -4.73
C GLN A 75 -6.34 12.36 -4.23
N LEU A 76 -7.38 12.99 -3.67
CA LEU A 76 -8.59 12.29 -3.21
C LEU A 76 -9.23 11.41 -4.29
N PRO A 77 -9.32 11.81 -5.58
CA PRO A 77 -9.85 10.95 -6.63
C PRO A 77 -9.02 9.68 -6.83
N VAL A 78 -7.69 9.78 -6.75
CA VAL A 78 -6.77 8.64 -6.88
C VAL A 78 -6.92 7.70 -5.68
N ILE A 79 -7.00 8.25 -4.46
CA ILE A 79 -7.18 7.47 -3.23
C ILE A 79 -8.54 6.75 -3.21
N THR A 80 -9.60 7.40 -3.70
CA THR A 80 -10.94 6.80 -3.77
C THR A 80 -10.94 5.53 -4.64
N GLN A 81 -10.11 5.48 -5.68
CA GLN A 81 -9.97 4.28 -6.51
C GLN A 81 -9.34 3.09 -5.76
N LEU A 82 -8.71 3.31 -4.60
CA LEU A 82 -8.13 2.24 -3.77
C LEU A 82 -9.16 1.55 -2.89
N VAL A 83 -10.27 2.22 -2.55
CA VAL A 83 -11.34 1.66 -1.72
C VAL A 83 -11.83 0.29 -2.24
N PRO A 84 -12.24 0.15 -3.52
CA PRO A 84 -12.68 -1.15 -4.03
C PRO A 84 -11.56 -2.20 -4.02
N VAL A 85 -10.30 -1.80 -4.24
CA VAL A 85 -9.15 -2.72 -4.21
C VAL A 85 -8.93 -3.29 -2.81
N VAL A 86 -9.02 -2.45 -1.78
CA VAL A 86 -8.90 -2.88 -0.37
C VAL A 86 -10.06 -3.78 0.02
N LEU A 87 -11.29 -3.40 -0.34
CA LEU A 87 -12.48 -4.23 -0.06
C LEU A 87 -12.40 -5.60 -0.74
N GLN A 88 -11.94 -5.66 -1.99
CA GLN A 88 -11.74 -6.91 -2.70
C GLN A 88 -10.72 -7.81 -1.97
N LYS A 89 -9.57 -7.26 -1.57
CA LYS A 89 -8.55 -8.02 -0.82
C LYS A 89 -9.06 -8.54 0.52
N LEU A 90 -9.86 -7.74 1.23
CA LEU A 90 -10.49 -8.17 2.48
C LEU A 90 -11.47 -9.32 2.25
N ASN A 91 -12.28 -9.25 1.19
CA ASN A 91 -13.19 -10.33 0.81
C ASN A 91 -12.43 -11.62 0.43
N GLU A 92 -11.33 -11.52 -0.32
CA GLU A 92 -10.46 -12.65 -0.64
C GLU A 92 -9.91 -13.33 0.63
N VAL A 93 -9.51 -12.54 1.64
CA VAL A 93 -9.05 -13.09 2.92
C VAL A 93 -10.20 -13.77 3.67
N ALA A 94 -11.38 -13.17 3.72
CA ALA A 94 -12.57 -13.75 4.35
C ALA A 94 -12.94 -15.11 3.75
N GLN A 95 -12.95 -15.21 2.41
CA GLN A 95 -13.23 -16.47 1.70
C GLN A 95 -12.19 -17.55 2.00
N ARG A 96 -10.90 -17.18 2.11
CA ARG A 96 -9.83 -18.13 2.46
C ARG A 96 -9.95 -18.66 3.88
N MET A 97 -10.38 -17.81 4.83
CA MET A 97 -10.62 -18.23 6.22
C MET A 97 -11.79 -19.22 6.29
N GLN A 98 -12.91 -18.90 5.63
CA GLN A 98 -14.07 -19.80 5.56
C GLN A 98 -13.72 -21.16 4.92
N ALA A 99 -12.93 -21.15 3.85
CA ALA A 99 -12.48 -22.38 3.21
C ALA A 99 -11.59 -23.23 4.14
N ALA A 100 -10.72 -22.61 4.94
CA ALA A 100 -9.87 -23.30 5.90
C ALA A 100 -10.66 -23.94 7.05
N GLU A 101 -11.75 -23.32 7.48
CA GLU A 101 -12.67 -23.86 8.50
C GLU A 101 -13.51 -25.04 7.97
N SER A 102 -13.68 -25.14 6.66
CA SER A 102 -14.45 -26.21 6.00
C SER A 102 -13.62 -27.40 5.49
N GLY A 103 -12.30 -27.44 5.75
CA GLY A 103 -11.40 -28.54 5.36
C GLY A 103 -11.67 -29.85 6.12
N PRO A 104 -11.36 -31.03 5.53
CA PRO A 104 -11.81 -32.33 6.04
C PRO A 104 -11.16 -32.71 7.40
N PRO A 105 -11.79 -33.63 8.16
CA PRO A 105 -11.32 -34.07 9.48
C PRO A 105 -9.93 -34.72 9.46
#